data_AF-A0A968JPT7-F1
#
_entry.id   AF-A0A968JPT7-F1
#
_cell.length_a   1.000
_cell.length_b   1.000
_cell.length_c   1.000
_cell.angle_alpha   90.00
_cell.angle_beta   90.00
_cell.angle_gamma   90.00
#
_symmetry.space_group_name_H-M   'P 1'
#
loop_
_entity.id
_entity.type
_entity.pdbx_description
1 polymer ?
#
loop_
_entity_poly.entity_id
_entity_poly.type
_entity_poly.pdbx_seq_one_letter_code
_entity_poly.pdbx_strand_id
1 'polypeptide(L)'
;GNDGIGWKEYLQSVTGGEELIARTEAQMAIINDMLNKLPTDQTLEQQLTTNFAVLADLHNELQKHTRNYKSDMSSLLGITITFSSGDGD
;
A
#
# COMPACT_ATOMS: atom_id res chain seq x y z
N GLY A 1 9.29 -12.08 -22.42
CA GLY A 1 10.32 -12.14 -21.36
C GLY A 1 9.90 -13.21 -20.39
N ASN A 2 10.84 -13.91 -19.76
CA ASN A 2 10.50 -14.73 -18.59
C ASN A 2 10.34 -13.76 -17.41
N ASP A 3 9.14 -13.71 -16.84
CA ASP A 3 8.95 -13.00 -15.57
C ASP A 3 9.88 -13.64 -14.55
N GLY A 4 10.74 -12.82 -13.93
CA GLY A 4 11.65 -13.26 -12.88
C GLY A 4 10.89 -13.72 -11.63
N ILE A 5 11.63 -14.07 -10.58
CA ILE A 5 11.03 -14.34 -9.26
C ILE A 5 10.25 -13.09 -8.84
N GLY A 6 8.92 -13.22 -8.72
CA GLY A 6 8.06 -12.15 -8.30
C GLY A 6 8.27 -11.80 -6.82
N TRP A 7 7.80 -10.63 -6.43
CA TRP A 7 7.91 -10.14 -5.06
C TRP A 7 7.36 -11.13 -4.02
N LYS A 8 6.23 -11.79 -4.35
CA LYS A 8 5.59 -12.78 -3.49
C LYS A 8 6.46 -14.02 -3.35
N GLU A 9 6.95 -14.57 -4.46
CA GLU A 9 7.81 -15.74 -4.49
C GLU A 9 9.12 -15.49 -3.74
N TYR A 10 9.65 -14.27 -3.82
CA TYR A 10 10.83 -13.88 -3.04
C TYR A 10 10.55 -13.87 -1.54
N LEU A 11 9.47 -13.23 -1.09
CA LEU A 11 9.13 -13.15 0.33
C LEU A 11 8.78 -14.50 0.96
N GLN A 12 8.24 -15.45 0.19
CA GLN A 12 8.02 -16.83 0.67
C GLN A 12 9.32 -17.54 1.09
N SER A 13 10.46 -17.12 0.57
CA SER A 13 11.77 -17.69 0.94
C SER A 13 12.38 -17.08 2.23
N VAL A 14 11.76 -16.03 2.79
CA VAL A 14 12.29 -15.26 3.93
C VAL A 14 11.46 -15.53 5.19
N THR A 15 12.13 -15.77 6.32
CA THR A 15 11.48 -15.95 7.63
C THR A 15 10.60 -14.74 7.97
N GLY A 16 9.30 -14.97 8.18
CA GLY A 16 8.32 -13.90 8.45
C GLY A 16 7.69 -13.26 7.20
N GLY A 17 8.14 -13.66 6.00
CA GLY A 17 7.59 -13.13 4.74
C GLY A 17 6.15 -13.55 4.46
N GLU A 18 5.72 -14.73 4.89
CA GLU A 18 4.32 -15.16 4.76
C GLU A 18 3.34 -14.23 5.48
N GLU A 19 3.70 -13.76 6.68
CA GLU A 19 2.87 -12.79 7.43
C GLU A 19 2.80 -11.45 6.70
N LEU A 20 3.93 -10.97 6.17
CA LEU A 20 3.99 -9.73 5.41
C LEU A 20 3.17 -9.80 4.11
N ILE A 21 3.24 -10.92 3.39
CA ILE A 21 2.41 -11.19 2.21
C ILE A 21 0.93 -11.12 2.62
N ALA A 22 0.52 -11.87 3.65
CA ALA A 22 -0.87 -11.94 4.07
C ALA A 22 -1.42 -10.56 4.48
N ARG A 23 -0.67 -9.77 5.25
CA ARG A 23 -1.06 -8.41 5.64
C ARG A 23 -1.14 -7.47 4.45
N THR A 24 -0.22 -7.59 3.49
CA THR A 24 -0.20 -6.75 2.29
C THR A 24 -1.38 -7.07 1.38
N GLU A 25 -1.67 -8.35 1.13
CA GLU A 25 -2.81 -8.79 0.32
C GLU A 25 -4.14 -8.39 0.97
N ALA A 26 -4.28 -8.57 2.29
CA ALA A 26 -5.47 -8.13 3.02
C ALA A 26 -5.69 -6.61 2.91
N GLN A 27 -4.62 -5.82 3.02
CA GLN A 27 -4.69 -4.37 2.88
C GLN A 27 -5.06 -3.94 1.45
N MET A 28 -4.52 -4.61 0.42
CA MET A 28 -4.89 -4.37 -0.98
C MET A 28 -6.36 -4.69 -1.23
N ALA A 29 -6.88 -5.79 -0.65
CA ALA A 29 -8.28 -6.14 -0.77
C ALA A 29 -9.20 -5.05 -0.18
N ILE A 30 -8.84 -4.50 0.98
CA ILE A 30 -9.56 -3.37 1.60
C ILE A 30 -9.52 -2.14 0.69
N ILE A 31 -8.35 -1.77 0.18
CA ILE A 31 -8.19 -0.61 -0.71
C ILE A 31 -9.04 -0.78 -1.97
N ASN A 32 -9.01 -1.95 -2.60
CA ASN A 32 -9.79 -2.24 -3.80
C ASN A 32 -11.30 -2.16 -3.53
N ASP A 33 -11.77 -2.70 -2.40
CA ASP A 33 -13.18 -2.60 -2.00
C ASP A 33 -13.60 -1.14 -1.80
N MET A 34 -12.75 -0.31 -1.18
CA MET A 34 -13.03 1.12 -0.99
C MET A 34 -13.00 1.90 -2.31
N LEU A 35 -12.03 1.62 -3.19
CA LEU A 35 -11.97 2.23 -4.52
C LEU A 35 -13.22 1.90 -5.35
N ASN A 36 -13.69 0.66 -5.30
CA ASN A 36 -14.90 0.23 -6.00
C ASN A 36 -16.18 0.89 -5.48
N LYS A 37 -16.15 1.46 -4.27
CA LYS A 37 -17.27 2.21 -3.68
C LYS A 37 -17.26 3.69 -4.07
N LEU A 38 -16.17 4.19 -4.65
CA LEU A 38 -16.11 5.59 -5.08
C LEU A 38 -16.97 5.80 -6.34
N PRO A 39 -17.77 6.87 -6.40
CA PRO A 39 -18.48 7.24 -7.61
C PRO A 39 -17.50 7.46 -8.77
N THR A 40 -17.76 6.84 -9.91
CA THR A 40 -16.92 6.98 -11.11
C THR A 40 -17.40 8.09 -12.05
N ASP A 41 -18.59 8.65 -11.78
CA ASP A 41 -19.24 9.73 -12.52
C ASP A 41 -18.88 11.13 -11.98
N GLN A 42 -18.20 11.22 -10.83
CA GLN A 42 -17.77 12.46 -10.20
C GLN A 42 -16.25 12.58 -10.19
N THR A 43 -15.74 13.79 -10.38
CA THR A 43 -14.31 14.06 -10.22
C THR A 43 -13.90 13.97 -8.74
N LEU A 44 -12.61 13.75 -8.48
CA LEU A 44 -12.10 13.76 -7.11
C LEU A 44 -12.40 15.07 -6.37
N GLU A 45 -12.31 16.21 -7.07
CA GLU A 45 -12.64 17.54 -6.52
C GLU A 45 -14.09 17.62 -6.02
N GLN A 46 -15.03 17.11 -6.81
CA GLN A 46 -16.45 17.08 -6.41
C GLN A 46 -16.66 16.18 -5.19
N GLN A 47 -15.99 15.02 -5.18
CA GLN A 47 -16.07 14.05 -4.09
C GLN A 47 -15.44 14.56 -2.79
N LEU A 48 -14.49 15.48 -2.83
CA LEU A 48 -13.95 16.12 -1.62
C LEU A 48 -15.00 16.91 -0.84
N THR A 49 -16.08 17.34 -1.49
CA THR A 49 -17.17 18.06 -0.83
C THR A 49 -18.30 17.11 -0.41
N THR A 50 -18.56 16.06 -1.19
CA THR A 50 -19.73 15.17 -1.01
C THR A 50 -19.41 13.84 -0.30
N ASN A 51 -18.17 13.35 -0.40
CA ASN A 51 -17.72 12.04 0.06
C ASN A 51 -16.39 12.11 0.85
N PHE A 52 -16.09 13.25 1.48
CA PHE A 52 -14.83 13.51 2.18
C PHE A 52 -14.43 12.39 3.16
N ALA A 53 -15.37 11.90 3.98
CA ALA A 53 -15.10 10.86 4.97
C ALA A 53 -14.59 9.57 4.32
N VAL A 54 -15.20 9.12 3.22
CA VAL A 54 -14.79 7.92 2.49
C VAL A 54 -13.40 8.10 1.88
N LEU A 55 -13.10 9.29 1.34
CA LEU A 55 -11.78 9.62 0.81
C LEU A 55 -10.71 9.70 1.90
N ALA A 56 -11.03 10.24 3.07
CA ALA A 56 -10.14 10.30 4.22
C ALA A 56 -9.81 8.89 4.74
N ASP A 57 -10.82 8.02 4.81
CA ASP A 57 -10.61 6.62 5.21
C ASP A 57 -9.77 5.87 4.16
N LEU A 58 -10.03 6.06 2.87
CA LEU A 58 -9.22 5.47 1.79
C LEU A 58 -7.77 5.94 1.88
N HIS A 59 -7.54 7.22 2.13
CA HIS A 59 -6.21 7.77 2.34
C HIS A 59 -5.50 7.10 3.52
N ASN A 60 -6.18 6.87 4.64
CA ASN A 60 -5.62 6.16 5.79
C ASN A 60 -5.23 4.71 5.43
N GLU A 61 -6.06 4.00 4.68
CA GLU A 61 -5.76 2.63 4.22
C GLU A 61 -4.56 2.59 3.25
N LEU A 62 -4.44 3.57 2.35
CA LEU A 62 -3.27 3.74 1.47
C LEU A 62 -1.99 4.03 2.28
N GLN A 63 -2.08 4.81 3.36
CA GLN A 63 -0.94 5.05 4.26
C GLN A 63 -0.51 3.78 4.99
N LYS A 64 -1.46 2.97 5.48
CA LYS A 64 -1.18 1.66 6.10
C LYS A 64 -0.47 0.72 5.11
N HIS A 65 -0.95 0.67 3.87
CA HIS A 65 -0.32 -0.13 2.83
C HIS A 65 1.11 0.32 2.53
N THR A 66 1.34 1.63 2.48
CA THR A 66 2.69 2.19 2.32
C THR A 66 3.63 1.78 3.46
N ARG A 67 3.13 1.69 4.70
CA ARG A 67 3.91 1.23 5.85
C ARG A 67 4.34 -0.24 5.71
N ASN A 68 3.48 -1.12 5.21
CA ASN A 68 3.81 -2.53 4.99
C ASN A 68 5.05 -2.66 4.06
N TYR A 69 5.09 -1.87 2.99
CA TYR A 69 6.26 -1.85 2.09
C TYR A 69 7.46 -1.12 2.66
N LYS A 70 7.27 0.02 3.32
CA LYS A 70 8.40 0.87 3.72
C LYS A 70 9.06 0.45 5.03
N SER A 71 8.27 0.11 6.04
CA SER A 71 8.79 -0.21 7.36
C SER A 71 8.97 -1.71 7.50
N ASP A 72 7.90 -2.46 7.26
CA ASP A 72 7.84 -3.87 7.64
C ASP A 72 8.66 -4.73 6.67
N MET A 73 8.56 -4.48 5.36
CA MET A 73 9.41 -5.16 4.37
C MET A 73 10.89 -4.80 4.51
N SER A 74 11.21 -3.52 4.66
CA SER A 74 12.60 -3.08 4.84
C SER A 74 13.23 -3.65 6.09
N SER A 75 12.49 -3.69 7.20
CA SER A 75 12.93 -4.33 8.43
C SER A 75 13.12 -5.84 8.24
N LEU A 76 12.18 -6.51 7.56
CA LEU A 76 12.23 -7.95 7.31
C LEU A 76 13.43 -8.34 6.43
N LEU A 77 13.70 -7.55 5.40
CA LEU A 77 14.78 -7.80 4.45
C LEU A 77 16.14 -7.27 4.91
N GLY A 78 16.19 -6.55 6.05
CA GLY A 78 17.41 -5.88 6.52
C GLY A 78 17.90 -4.79 5.57
N ILE A 79 17.01 -4.24 4.73
CA ILE A 79 17.34 -3.21 3.75
C ILE A 79 16.89 -1.86 4.31
N THR A 80 17.84 -0.98 4.61
CA THR A 80 17.53 0.39 5.02
C THR A 80 16.97 1.18 3.83
N ILE A 81 15.80 1.79 3.96
CA ILE A 81 15.34 2.80 3.00
C ILE A 81 16.19 4.05 3.20
N THR A 82 17.21 4.23 2.38
CA THR A 82 18.14 5.37 2.43
C THR A 82 17.68 6.56 1.60
N PHE A 83 16.47 6.52 1.02
CA PHE A 83 15.90 7.70 0.34
C PHE A 83 15.45 8.72 1.39
N SER A 84 16.39 9.56 1.79
CA SER A 84 16.15 10.85 2.42
C SER A 84 15.78 11.83 1.33
N SER A 85 14.50 12.19 1.20
CA SER A 85 14.10 13.40 0.50
C SER A 85 14.60 14.59 1.33
N GLY A 86 15.85 14.98 1.10
CA GLY A 86 16.43 16.22 1.61
C GLY A 86 15.92 17.43 0.83
N ASP A 87 14.61 17.49 0.62
CA ASP A 87 13.92 18.70 0.16
C ASP A 87 12.91 19.03 1.26
N GLY A 88 13.49 19.56 2.34
CA GLY A 88 12.76 20.33 3.31
C GLY A 88 12.71 21.76 2.80
N ASP A 89 11.49 22.31 2.82
CA ASP A 89 11.08 23.65 2.34
C ASP A 89 10.67 23.73 0.86
#